data_AF-A0A2M9ML40-F1
#
_entry.id   AF-A0A2M9ML40-F1
#
_cell.length_a   1.000
_cell.length_b   1.000
_cell.length_c   1.000
_cell.angle_alpha   90.00
_cell.angle_beta   90.00
_cell.angle_gamma   90.00
#
_symmetry.space_group_name_H-M   'P 1'
#
loop_
_entity.id
_entity.type
_entity.pdbx_description
1 polymer ?
#
loop_
_entity_poly.entity_id
_entity_poly.type
_entity_poly.pdbx_seq_one_letter_code
_entity_poly.pdbx_strand_id
1 'polypeptide(L)'
;MIVLKDIGKFEELPEIAMHIYKGNIPALQDAIAAGWNIEEGIVLSKYTTLSPLDLALISQRMDVVKLLVEHGVNLNVHHNPAFLKAVRYGKEDIVRYIAAQGAELDKLNQTGSGAYSQAYYGNKKNIPLIQELGLDLKLHGSAVLRQAVSDHDYKTIDYLLDHGADINYNQPDMVYPYRATPLTVAVRMGNLAMVKYLIERGADVTIAEKDGERSYTIAVSNKDTALADYLKSLEPAEFHSIENKKYALKKYKLTDELVRFLAGDQLRLELSQNEYEIGYIDFFALTDTVEMKVARQKLLRLSADIDNYSDLQLVWNPKKKGSIGCYDVEHQTYADLCSFTEFLAQPESYLIRFLEGEL
;
A
#
# COMPACT_ATOMS: atom_id res chain seq x y z
N MET A 1 -0.02 -33.89 11.16
CA MET A 1 0.35 -32.70 10.38
C MET A 1 0.57 -31.54 11.34
N ILE A 2 1.74 -30.93 11.28
CA ILE A 2 2.17 -29.83 12.14
C ILE A 2 1.79 -28.53 11.45
N VAL A 3 1.14 -27.62 12.17
CA VAL A 3 0.64 -26.36 11.61
C VAL A 3 1.33 -25.19 12.32
N LEU A 4 2.12 -24.43 11.57
CA LEU A 4 2.82 -23.24 12.06
C LEU A 4 2.13 -21.98 11.54
N LYS A 5 0.94 -21.66 12.07
CA LYS A 5 0.18 -20.44 11.71
C LYS A 5 0.09 -20.23 10.19
N ASP A 6 0.46 -19.05 9.71
CA ASP A 6 0.54 -18.65 8.30
C ASP A 6 1.86 -19.07 7.61
N ILE A 7 2.79 -19.69 8.33
CA ILE A 7 4.06 -20.18 7.77
C ILE A 7 3.84 -21.43 6.90
N GLY A 8 2.95 -22.33 7.34
CA GLY A 8 2.60 -23.51 6.56
C GLY A 8 2.22 -24.74 7.37
N LYS A 9 2.03 -25.83 6.62
CA LYS A 9 1.74 -27.17 7.14
C LYS A 9 2.88 -28.10 6.77
N PHE A 10 3.34 -28.87 7.75
CA PHE A 10 4.50 -29.75 7.62
C PHE A 10 4.11 -31.16 8.06
N GLU A 11 4.56 -32.17 7.31
CA GLU A 11 4.36 -33.58 7.72
C GLU A 11 5.25 -33.90 8.93
N GLU A 12 6.51 -33.49 8.84
CA GLU A 12 7.53 -33.58 9.88
C GLU A 12 8.32 -32.27 9.97
N LEU A 13 9.01 -32.08 11.09
CA LEU A 13 9.98 -31.01 11.28
C LEU A 13 11.34 -31.65 11.60
N PRO A 14 12.47 -30.98 11.27
CA PRO A 14 13.77 -31.38 11.78
C PRO A 14 13.73 -31.58 13.29
N GLU A 15 14.55 -32.50 13.80
CA GLU A 15 14.52 -32.93 15.21
C GLU A 15 14.52 -31.76 16.20
N ILE A 16 15.44 -30.81 16.01
CA ILE A 16 15.56 -29.63 16.88
C ILE A 16 14.31 -28.73 16.80
N ALA A 17 13.75 -28.54 15.60
CA ALA A 17 12.49 -27.80 15.42
C ALA A 17 11.31 -28.53 16.06
N MET A 18 11.29 -29.86 16.05
CA MET A 18 10.28 -30.64 16.74
C MET A 18 10.37 -30.48 18.27
N HIS A 19 11.59 -30.43 18.83
CA HIS A 19 11.79 -30.17 20.26
C HIS A 19 11.28 -28.77 20.64
N ILE A 20 11.59 -27.74 19.85
CA ILE A 20 11.04 -26.39 20.03
C ILE A 20 9.51 -26.44 19.95
N TYR A 21 8.96 -27.00 18.87
CA TYR A 21 7.51 -27.04 18.63
C TYR A 21 6.75 -27.77 19.75
N LYS A 22 7.32 -28.83 20.33
CA LYS A 22 6.73 -29.58 21.45
C LYS A 22 7.03 -28.97 22.83
N GLY A 23 7.98 -28.05 22.94
CA GLY A 23 8.44 -27.52 24.22
C GLY A 23 9.27 -28.51 25.03
N ASN A 24 10.07 -29.35 24.37
CA ASN A 24 10.91 -30.37 25.03
C ASN A 24 12.17 -29.74 25.63
N ILE A 25 12.04 -29.13 26.80
CA ILE A 25 13.14 -28.42 27.48
C ILE A 25 14.38 -29.30 27.73
N PRO A 26 14.27 -30.54 28.26
CA PRO A 26 15.44 -31.38 28.46
C PRO A 26 16.26 -31.62 27.19
N ALA A 27 15.59 -31.97 26.08
CA ALA A 27 16.30 -32.21 24.82
C ALA A 27 16.96 -30.94 24.25
N LEU A 28 16.35 -29.77 24.47
CA LEU A 28 16.94 -28.50 24.05
C LEU A 28 18.15 -28.13 24.91
N GLN A 29 18.11 -28.41 26.23
CA GLN A 29 19.26 -28.23 27.12
C GLN A 29 20.41 -29.15 26.72
N ASP A 30 20.12 -30.43 26.43
CA ASP A 30 21.12 -31.39 25.94
C ASP A 30 21.73 -30.92 24.60
N ALA A 31 20.90 -30.41 23.67
CA ALA A 31 21.38 -29.87 22.40
C ALA A 31 22.29 -28.64 22.58
N ILE A 32 21.91 -27.71 23.47
CA ILE A 32 22.75 -26.56 23.82
C ILE A 32 24.08 -27.02 24.43
N ALA A 33 24.05 -27.97 25.36
CA ALA A 33 25.26 -28.53 25.97
C ALA A 33 26.17 -29.25 24.95
N ALA A 34 25.57 -29.84 23.92
CA ALA A 34 26.27 -30.44 22.78
C ALA A 34 26.78 -29.41 21.75
N GLY A 35 26.58 -28.10 21.97
CA GLY A 35 27.08 -27.03 21.11
C GLY A 35 26.15 -26.61 19.98
N TRP A 36 24.84 -26.86 20.08
CA TRP A 36 23.86 -26.34 19.13
C TRP A 36 23.88 -24.79 19.10
N ASN A 37 24.01 -24.23 17.89
CA ASN A 37 23.94 -22.79 17.69
C ASN A 37 22.49 -22.29 17.68
N ILE A 38 22.08 -21.61 18.75
CA ILE A 38 20.72 -21.08 18.93
C ILE A 38 20.36 -19.92 17.99
N GLU A 39 21.33 -19.37 17.26
CA GLU A 39 21.11 -18.32 16.24
C GLU A 39 20.94 -18.90 14.84
N GLU A 40 21.34 -20.15 14.61
CA GLU A 40 21.33 -20.76 13.29
C GLU A 40 19.91 -21.11 12.85
N GLY A 41 19.54 -20.66 11.65
CA GLY A 41 18.23 -20.92 11.07
C GLY A 41 17.98 -22.41 10.82
N ILE A 42 16.82 -22.89 11.24
CA ILE A 42 16.36 -24.26 11.03
C ILE A 42 15.58 -24.32 9.71
N VAL A 43 16.09 -25.08 8.75
CA VAL A 43 15.45 -25.30 7.44
C VAL A 43 14.25 -26.23 7.61
N LEU A 44 13.04 -25.70 7.44
CA LEU A 44 11.79 -26.47 7.54
C LEU A 44 11.32 -26.99 6.17
N SER A 45 11.70 -26.30 5.09
CA SER A 45 11.40 -26.70 3.71
C SER A 45 12.39 -26.02 2.75
N LYS A 46 12.26 -26.31 1.44
CA LYS A 46 13.02 -25.63 0.38
C LYS A 46 12.91 -24.09 0.42
N TYR A 47 11.80 -23.56 0.94
CA TYR A 47 11.49 -22.12 0.91
C TYR A 47 11.31 -21.51 2.32
N THR A 48 11.56 -22.28 3.39
CA THR A 48 11.28 -21.85 4.75
C THR A 48 12.43 -22.19 5.68
N THR A 49 13.05 -21.16 6.22
CA THR A 49 14.02 -21.25 7.31
C THR A 49 13.58 -20.31 8.41
N LEU A 50 13.53 -20.79 9.65
CA LEU A 50 13.19 -19.98 10.83
C LEU A 50 14.31 -20.04 11.86
N SER A 51 14.59 -18.93 12.54
CA SER A 51 15.44 -19.00 13.73
C SER A 51 14.75 -19.84 14.82
N PRO A 52 15.52 -20.42 15.76
CA PRO A 52 14.96 -21.14 16.90
C PRO A 52 13.96 -20.29 17.70
N LEU A 53 14.28 -19.00 17.90
CA LEU A 53 13.43 -18.05 18.59
C LEU A 53 12.13 -17.78 17.84
N ASP A 54 12.17 -17.56 16.52
CA ASP A 54 10.97 -17.33 15.72
C ASP A 54 10.03 -18.52 15.80
N LEU A 55 10.55 -19.74 15.69
CA LEU A 55 9.76 -20.96 15.81
C LEU A 55 9.12 -21.07 17.20
N ALA A 56 9.85 -20.73 18.26
CA ALA A 56 9.32 -20.72 19.63
C ALA A 56 8.20 -19.68 19.82
N LEU A 57 8.36 -18.48 19.26
CA LEU A 57 7.35 -17.40 19.30
C LEU A 57 6.09 -17.75 18.50
N ILE A 58 6.26 -18.26 17.27
CA ILE A 58 5.16 -18.70 16.39
C ILE A 58 4.37 -19.85 17.03
N SER A 59 5.08 -20.77 17.69
CA SER A 59 4.51 -21.92 18.39
C SER A 59 4.02 -21.60 19.80
N GLN A 60 4.17 -20.35 20.27
CA GLN A 60 3.79 -19.88 21.60
C GLN A 60 4.38 -20.72 22.75
N ARG A 61 5.67 -21.08 22.64
CA ARG A 61 6.38 -21.90 23.63
C ARG A 61 7.18 -21.03 24.59
N MET A 62 6.49 -20.45 25.58
CA MET A 62 7.08 -19.55 26.57
C MET A 62 8.36 -20.13 27.22
N ASP A 63 8.34 -21.39 27.65
CA ASP A 63 9.49 -21.98 28.34
C ASP A 63 10.70 -22.14 27.40
N VAL A 64 10.47 -22.38 26.11
CA VAL A 64 11.54 -22.41 25.11
C VAL A 64 12.06 -21.00 24.84
N VAL A 65 11.17 -20.01 24.75
CA VAL A 65 11.57 -18.59 24.63
C VAL A 65 12.46 -18.18 25.80
N LYS A 66 12.08 -18.54 27.04
CA LYS A 66 12.89 -18.28 28.24
C LYS A 66 14.26 -18.96 28.16
N LEU A 67 14.30 -20.25 27.83
CA LEU A 67 15.54 -21.00 27.68
C LEU A 67 16.49 -20.33 26.66
N LEU A 68 15.98 -19.93 25.50
CA LEU A 68 16.79 -19.28 24.47
C LEU A 68 17.32 -17.91 24.93
N VAL A 69 16.50 -17.11 25.64
CA VAL A 69 16.91 -15.83 26.21
C VAL A 69 17.98 -16.01 27.30
N GLU A 70 17.82 -16.99 28.18
CA GLU A 70 18.80 -17.31 29.23
C GLU A 70 20.18 -17.68 28.63
N HIS A 71 20.21 -18.21 27.41
CA HIS A 71 21.43 -18.54 26.68
C HIS A 71 21.88 -17.43 25.72
N GLY A 72 21.28 -16.23 25.81
CA GLY A 72 21.77 -15.03 25.13
C GLY A 72 21.35 -14.89 23.67
N VAL A 73 20.22 -15.48 23.25
CA VAL A 73 19.71 -15.28 21.87
C VAL A 73 19.50 -13.79 21.57
N ASN A 74 19.86 -13.36 20.37
CA ASN A 74 19.72 -11.98 19.92
C ASN A 74 18.25 -11.64 19.63
N LEU A 75 17.68 -10.76 20.44
CA LEU A 75 16.30 -10.29 20.26
C LEU A 75 16.16 -9.21 19.17
N ASN A 76 17.26 -8.61 18.72
CA ASN A 76 17.28 -7.42 17.89
C ASN A 76 18.00 -7.66 16.55
N VAL A 77 17.81 -8.85 15.97
CA VAL A 77 18.34 -9.18 14.63
C VAL A 77 17.84 -8.16 13.60
N HIS A 78 18.76 -7.59 12.83
CA HIS A 78 18.45 -6.60 11.80
C HIS A 78 17.44 -7.18 10.79
N HIS A 79 16.38 -6.42 10.51
CA HIS A 79 15.22 -6.84 9.69
C HIS A 79 14.41 -8.05 10.18
N ASN A 80 14.75 -8.66 11.33
CA ASN A 80 13.96 -9.71 11.97
C ASN A 80 13.97 -9.60 13.52
N PRO A 81 13.61 -8.44 14.10
CA PRO A 81 13.54 -8.27 15.54
C PRO A 81 12.45 -9.15 16.18
N ALA A 82 12.75 -9.75 17.32
CA ALA A 82 11.88 -10.71 18.00
C ALA A 82 10.52 -10.11 18.41
N PHE A 83 10.50 -8.81 18.76
CA PHE A 83 9.27 -8.13 19.19
C PHE A 83 8.17 -8.22 18.12
N LEU A 84 8.53 -8.15 16.84
CA LEU A 84 7.58 -8.24 15.72
C LEU A 84 6.88 -9.61 15.65
N LYS A 85 7.62 -10.70 15.86
CA LYS A 85 7.04 -12.05 15.92
C LYS A 85 6.22 -12.25 17.18
N ALA A 86 6.70 -11.72 18.31
CA ALA A 86 5.97 -11.78 19.58
C ALA A 86 4.60 -11.10 19.46
N VAL A 87 4.51 -9.88 18.90
CA VAL A 87 3.21 -9.19 18.77
C VAL A 87 2.31 -9.79 17.70
N ARG A 88 2.87 -10.41 16.64
CA ARG A 88 2.08 -11.07 15.60
C ARG A 88 1.45 -12.38 16.08
N TYR A 89 2.21 -13.20 16.79
CA TYR A 89 1.81 -14.59 17.10
C TYR A 89 1.62 -14.90 18.57
N GLY A 90 2.27 -14.13 19.45
CA GLY A 90 2.29 -14.33 20.88
C GLY A 90 1.05 -13.81 21.59
N LYS A 91 0.84 -14.34 22.80
CA LYS A 91 -0.07 -13.80 23.81
C LYS A 91 0.63 -12.72 24.62
N GLU A 92 -0.14 -11.99 25.41
CA GLU A 92 0.33 -10.87 26.23
C GLU A 92 1.55 -11.21 27.10
N ASP A 93 1.56 -12.38 27.74
CA ASP A 93 2.68 -12.84 28.56
C ASP A 93 3.99 -12.94 27.78
N ILE A 94 3.97 -13.52 26.57
CA ILE A 94 5.14 -13.62 25.68
C ILE A 94 5.59 -12.23 25.24
N VAL A 95 4.66 -11.36 24.84
CA VAL A 95 4.97 -10.00 24.39
C VAL A 95 5.64 -9.19 25.50
N ARG A 96 5.06 -9.20 26.71
CA ARG A 96 5.62 -8.54 27.90
C ARG A 96 6.99 -9.11 28.26
N TYR A 97 7.15 -10.43 28.21
CA TYR A 97 8.44 -11.06 28.49
C TYR A 97 9.50 -10.59 27.51
N ILE A 98 9.27 -10.69 26.20
CA ILE A 98 10.24 -10.27 25.17
C ILE A 98 10.62 -8.79 25.32
N ALA A 99 9.66 -7.90 25.57
CA ALA A 99 9.95 -6.49 25.83
C ALA A 99 10.81 -6.29 27.10
N ALA A 100 10.47 -6.99 28.19
CA ALA A 100 11.23 -6.92 29.45
C ALA A 100 12.67 -7.46 29.32
N GLN A 101 12.94 -8.34 28.34
CA GLN A 101 14.27 -8.88 28.05
C GLN A 101 15.09 -7.99 27.10
N GLY A 102 14.63 -6.78 26.79
CA GLY A 102 15.39 -5.79 26.02
C GLY A 102 15.20 -5.88 24.51
N ALA A 103 14.12 -6.50 24.03
CA ALA A 103 13.74 -6.35 22.63
C ALA A 103 13.40 -4.89 22.32
N GLU A 104 13.86 -4.39 21.18
CA GLU A 104 13.58 -3.04 20.71
C GLU A 104 12.24 -3.00 19.98
N LEU A 105 11.32 -2.13 20.44
CA LEU A 105 9.93 -2.12 20.00
C LEU A 105 9.71 -1.42 18.65
N ASP A 106 10.57 -0.46 18.31
CA ASP A 106 10.44 0.46 17.16
C ASP A 106 11.12 -0.06 15.88
N LYS A 107 11.76 -1.24 15.95
CA LYS A 107 12.43 -1.85 14.80
C LYS A 107 11.44 -2.28 13.71
N LEU A 108 11.93 -2.25 12.48
CA LEU A 108 11.20 -2.64 11.28
C LEU A 108 11.78 -3.92 10.68
N ASN A 109 10.91 -4.73 10.06
CA ASN A 109 11.35 -5.87 9.27
C ASN A 109 11.89 -5.43 7.88
N GLN A 110 12.23 -6.38 7.02
CA GLN A 110 12.73 -6.11 5.66
C GLN A 110 11.73 -5.34 4.78
N THR A 111 10.43 -5.44 5.05
CA THR A 111 9.38 -4.76 4.30
C THR A 111 9.02 -3.38 4.87
N GLY A 112 9.78 -2.89 5.85
CA GLY A 112 9.49 -1.63 6.55
C GLY A 112 8.32 -1.71 7.52
N SER A 113 7.86 -2.92 7.87
CA SER A 113 6.72 -3.15 8.76
C SER A 113 7.15 -3.20 10.23
N GLY A 114 6.50 -2.41 11.08
CA GLY A 114 6.76 -2.33 12.53
C GLY A 114 5.72 -3.07 13.38
N ALA A 115 5.80 -2.91 14.71
CA ALA A 115 5.03 -3.71 15.67
C ALA A 115 3.50 -3.58 15.49
N TYR A 116 3.00 -2.36 15.26
CA TYR A 116 1.57 -2.12 15.05
C TYR A 116 1.04 -2.84 13.81
N SER A 117 1.74 -2.79 12.69
CA SER A 117 1.38 -3.55 11.47
C SER A 117 1.41 -5.05 11.72
N GLN A 118 2.44 -5.55 12.43
CA GLN A 118 2.57 -6.98 12.71
C GLN A 118 1.47 -7.51 13.65
N ALA A 119 1.09 -6.73 14.66
CA ALA A 119 -0.09 -7.04 15.47
C ALA A 119 -1.36 -7.00 14.60
N TYR A 120 -1.51 -6.00 13.73
CA TYR A 120 -2.69 -5.88 12.87
C TYR A 120 -2.93 -7.10 11.98
N TYR A 121 -1.88 -7.58 11.30
CA TYR A 121 -1.95 -8.74 10.42
C TYR A 121 -2.01 -10.09 11.15
N GLY A 122 -1.71 -10.11 12.46
CA GLY A 122 -1.72 -11.32 13.27
C GLY A 122 -2.70 -11.19 14.45
N ASN A 123 -2.16 -10.78 15.60
CA ASN A 123 -2.94 -10.63 16.82
C ASN A 123 -3.27 -9.16 17.12
N LYS A 124 -4.36 -8.64 16.54
CA LYS A 124 -4.84 -7.26 16.73
C LYS A 124 -5.03 -6.87 18.21
N LYS A 125 -5.25 -7.84 19.10
CA LYS A 125 -5.38 -7.60 20.55
C LYS A 125 -4.09 -7.08 21.19
N ASN A 126 -2.94 -7.22 20.52
CA ASN A 126 -1.67 -6.70 20.99
C ASN A 126 -1.47 -5.21 20.65
N ILE A 127 -2.33 -4.58 19.82
CA ILE A 127 -2.21 -3.15 19.50
C ILE A 127 -2.23 -2.27 20.77
N PRO A 128 -3.19 -2.42 21.71
CA PRO A 128 -3.16 -1.66 22.96
C PRO A 128 -1.95 -1.99 23.84
N LEU A 129 -1.54 -3.25 23.87
CA LEU A 129 -0.37 -3.69 24.65
C LEU A 129 0.93 -3.05 24.15
N ILE A 130 1.10 -2.88 22.84
CA ILE A 130 2.28 -2.21 22.27
C ILE A 130 2.39 -0.76 22.77
N GLN A 131 1.26 -0.04 22.80
CA GLN A 131 1.19 1.31 23.36
C GLN A 131 1.52 1.32 24.86
N GLU A 132 0.93 0.38 25.62
CA GLU A 132 1.17 0.24 27.06
C GLU A 132 2.65 -0.01 27.37
N LEU A 133 3.35 -0.77 26.52
CA LEU A 133 4.78 -1.05 26.64
C LEU A 133 5.68 0.12 26.20
N GLY A 134 5.10 1.24 25.75
CA GLY A 134 5.81 2.50 25.51
C GLY A 134 6.14 2.83 24.05
N LEU A 135 5.67 2.05 23.07
CA LEU A 135 5.84 2.41 21.66
C LEU A 135 4.69 3.32 21.21
N ASP A 136 4.98 4.60 20.96
CA ASP A 136 3.97 5.61 20.64
C ASP A 136 3.22 5.31 19.32
N LEU A 137 1.93 5.03 19.43
CA LEU A 137 1.00 4.78 18.31
C LEU A 137 0.93 5.96 17.35
N LYS A 138 1.00 7.20 17.83
CA LYS A 138 0.96 8.38 16.97
C LYS A 138 2.13 8.41 15.99
N LEU A 139 3.31 7.99 16.46
CA LEU A 139 4.54 8.01 15.66
C LEU A 139 4.69 6.76 14.78
N HIS A 140 4.20 5.60 15.24
CA HIS A 140 4.51 4.31 14.62
C HIS A 140 3.29 3.53 14.09
N GLY A 141 2.06 3.95 14.43
CA GLY A 141 0.82 3.22 14.14
C GLY A 141 0.04 3.69 12.91
N SER A 142 0.29 4.91 12.42
CA SER A 142 -0.52 5.54 11.37
C SER A 142 -0.60 4.75 10.05
N ALA A 143 0.44 4.00 9.70
CA ALA A 143 0.44 3.14 8.51
C ALA A 143 -0.65 2.05 8.53
N VAL A 144 -1.05 1.58 9.73
CA VAL A 144 -2.08 0.55 9.89
C VAL A 144 -3.45 1.04 9.46
N LEU A 145 -3.70 2.34 9.55
CA LEU A 145 -5.02 2.93 9.31
C LEU A 145 -5.52 2.65 7.88
N ARG A 146 -4.64 2.67 6.87
CA ARG A 146 -5.00 2.38 5.48
C ARG A 146 -5.50 0.95 5.31
N GLN A 147 -4.82 -0.02 5.92
CA GLN A 147 -5.24 -1.42 5.87
C GLN A 147 -6.53 -1.63 6.68
N ALA A 148 -6.68 -0.98 7.84
CA ALA A 148 -7.91 -1.06 8.62
C ALA A 148 -9.13 -0.53 7.86
N VAL A 149 -8.96 0.56 7.10
CA VAL A 149 -9.98 1.06 6.16
C VAL A 149 -10.27 0.04 5.05
N SER A 150 -9.23 -0.53 4.44
CA SER A 150 -9.36 -1.55 3.40
C SER A 150 -10.09 -2.80 3.87
N ASP A 151 -9.95 -3.16 5.14
CA ASP A 151 -10.61 -4.34 5.73
C ASP A 151 -11.98 -4.02 6.35
N HIS A 152 -12.41 -2.75 6.30
CA HIS A 152 -13.61 -2.25 6.98
C HIS A 152 -13.62 -2.49 8.50
N ASP A 153 -12.44 -2.49 9.13
CA ASP A 153 -12.26 -2.73 10.56
C ASP A 153 -12.46 -1.46 11.38
N TYR A 154 -13.70 -0.98 11.46
CA TYR A 154 -14.09 0.21 12.23
C TYR A 154 -13.57 0.20 13.66
N LYS A 155 -13.56 -0.96 14.33
CA LYS A 155 -13.06 -1.07 15.70
C LYS A 155 -11.59 -0.69 15.82
N THR A 156 -10.76 -1.18 14.89
CA THR A 156 -9.34 -0.81 14.88
C THR A 156 -9.15 0.63 14.41
N ILE A 157 -9.94 1.10 13.43
CA ILE A 157 -9.91 2.50 12.98
C ILE A 157 -10.20 3.45 14.14
N ASP A 158 -11.29 3.24 14.88
CA ASP A 158 -11.66 4.02 16.06
C ASP A 158 -10.52 4.06 17.06
N TYR A 159 -9.99 2.88 17.43
CA TYR A 159 -8.88 2.80 18.38
C TYR A 159 -7.64 3.58 17.92
N LEU A 160 -7.22 3.42 16.66
CA LEU A 160 -6.06 4.10 16.11
C LEU A 160 -6.24 5.63 16.15
N LEU A 161 -7.40 6.11 15.69
CA LEU A 161 -7.70 7.55 15.62
C LEU A 161 -7.84 8.17 17.03
N ASP A 162 -8.48 7.47 17.97
CA ASP A 162 -8.62 7.93 19.35
C ASP A 162 -7.28 8.00 20.09
N HIS A 163 -6.27 7.27 19.61
CA HIS A 163 -4.90 7.30 20.12
C HIS A 163 -3.94 8.10 19.23
N GLY A 164 -4.47 8.95 18.36
CA GLY A 164 -3.71 9.96 17.64
C GLY A 164 -2.99 9.50 16.38
N ALA A 165 -3.37 8.34 15.80
CA ALA A 165 -2.97 8.01 14.44
C ALA A 165 -3.37 9.12 13.47
N ASP A 166 -2.50 9.42 12.51
CA ASP A 166 -2.76 10.45 11.51
C ASP A 166 -3.82 9.97 10.50
N ILE A 167 -5.02 10.56 10.56
CA ILE A 167 -6.12 10.27 9.63
C ILE A 167 -5.76 10.57 8.17
N ASN A 168 -4.74 11.42 7.96
CA ASN A 168 -4.26 11.86 6.67
C ASN A 168 -2.92 11.22 6.28
N TYR A 169 -2.53 10.11 6.93
CA TYR A 169 -1.27 9.42 6.67
C TYR A 169 -1.08 9.09 5.19
N ASN A 170 -0.03 9.65 4.58
CA ASN A 170 0.22 9.58 3.13
C ASN A 170 1.68 9.25 2.76
N GLN A 171 2.37 8.45 3.57
CA GLN A 171 3.73 8.01 3.23
C GLN A 171 3.73 6.79 2.31
N PRO A 172 4.75 6.61 1.46
CA PRO A 172 4.85 5.43 0.62
C PRO A 172 5.22 4.20 1.46
N ASP A 173 4.65 3.05 1.14
CA ASP A 173 5.10 1.74 1.63
C ASP A 173 4.95 0.69 0.52
N MET A 174 5.20 -0.59 0.83
CA MET A 174 5.12 -1.67 -0.15
C MET A 174 3.69 -1.94 -0.67
N VAL A 175 2.65 -1.58 0.09
CA VAL A 175 1.24 -1.78 -0.30
C VAL A 175 0.70 -0.55 -1.02
N TYR A 176 1.09 0.64 -0.58
CA TYR A 176 0.64 1.93 -1.10
C TYR A 176 1.83 2.78 -1.56
N PRO A 177 2.56 2.37 -2.62
CA PRO A 177 3.72 3.10 -3.11
C PRO A 177 3.35 4.47 -3.70
N TYR A 178 2.10 4.63 -4.12
CA TYR A 178 1.50 5.86 -4.63
C TYR A 178 1.04 6.81 -3.52
N ARG A 179 1.37 6.55 -2.24
CA ARG A 179 1.09 7.47 -1.12
C ARG A 179 -0.40 7.70 -0.87
N ALA A 180 -1.20 6.65 -0.97
CA ALA A 180 -2.63 6.69 -0.62
C ALA A 180 -2.87 7.29 0.77
N THR A 181 -3.93 8.07 0.95
CA THR A 181 -4.47 8.37 2.27
C THR A 181 -5.50 7.30 2.65
N PRO A 182 -5.85 7.14 3.94
CA PRO A 182 -6.99 6.30 4.33
C PRO A 182 -8.27 6.67 3.56
N LEU A 183 -8.50 7.96 3.31
CA LEU A 183 -9.66 8.43 2.55
C LEU A 183 -9.62 7.99 1.09
N THR A 184 -8.48 8.10 0.40
CA THR A 184 -8.40 7.66 -1.00
C THR A 184 -8.52 6.14 -1.13
N VAL A 185 -8.05 5.37 -0.14
CA VAL A 185 -8.33 3.92 -0.06
C VAL A 185 -9.83 3.65 0.00
N ALA A 186 -10.57 4.33 0.88
CA ALA A 186 -12.03 4.17 0.98
C ALA A 186 -12.77 4.52 -0.33
N VAL A 187 -12.31 5.55 -1.05
CA VAL A 187 -12.87 5.93 -2.36
C VAL A 187 -12.59 4.88 -3.42
N ARG A 188 -11.36 4.33 -3.50
CA ARG A 188 -11.02 3.26 -4.45
C ARG A 188 -11.90 2.03 -4.28
N MET A 189 -12.34 1.75 -3.05
CA MET A 189 -13.27 0.66 -2.74
C MET A 189 -14.75 0.99 -3.04
N GLY A 190 -15.09 2.22 -3.44
CA GLY A 190 -16.48 2.65 -3.64
C GLY A 190 -17.32 2.65 -2.35
N ASN A 191 -16.69 2.66 -1.17
CA ASN A 191 -17.40 2.56 0.10
C ASN A 191 -17.79 3.96 0.63
N LEU A 192 -18.91 4.49 0.14
CA LEU A 192 -19.43 5.80 0.54
C LEU A 192 -19.63 5.94 2.06
N ALA A 193 -20.01 4.88 2.76
CA ALA A 193 -20.20 4.92 4.21
C ALA A 193 -18.86 5.14 4.94
N MET A 194 -17.82 4.42 4.54
CA MET A 194 -16.46 4.61 5.08
C MET A 194 -15.90 5.98 4.72
N VAL A 195 -16.14 6.47 3.49
CA VAL A 195 -15.74 7.82 3.07
C VAL A 195 -16.37 8.88 3.98
N LYS A 196 -17.69 8.83 4.18
CA LYS A 196 -18.40 9.76 5.08
C LYS A 196 -17.86 9.68 6.50
N TYR A 197 -17.71 8.46 7.02
CA TYR A 197 -17.16 8.24 8.36
C TYR A 197 -15.75 8.85 8.53
N LEU A 198 -14.83 8.65 7.57
CA LEU A 198 -13.49 9.24 7.66
C LEU A 198 -13.51 10.77 7.59
N ILE A 199 -14.37 11.35 6.75
CA ILE A 199 -14.55 12.80 6.65
C ILE A 199 -15.12 13.37 7.96
N GLU A 200 -16.13 12.71 8.55
CA GLU A 200 -16.68 13.08 9.86
C GLU A 200 -15.63 12.99 10.97
N ARG A 201 -14.64 12.09 10.83
CA ARG A 201 -13.47 11.98 11.73
C ARG A 201 -12.34 12.96 11.41
N GLY A 202 -12.49 13.81 10.39
CA GLY A 202 -11.57 14.90 10.06
C GLY A 202 -10.58 14.61 8.93
N ALA A 203 -10.85 13.62 8.07
CA ALA A 203 -10.04 13.37 6.89
C ALA A 203 -10.09 14.56 5.91
N ASP A 204 -8.94 14.98 5.42
CA ASP A 204 -8.81 16.08 4.46
C ASP A 204 -9.03 15.56 3.03
N VAL A 205 -10.12 15.99 2.40
CA VAL A 205 -10.52 15.61 1.04
C VAL A 205 -9.57 16.13 -0.05
N THR A 206 -8.71 17.10 0.28
CA THR A 206 -7.86 17.80 -0.69
C THR A 206 -6.48 17.19 -0.87
N ILE A 207 -6.10 16.24 0.00
CA ILE A 207 -4.77 15.63 -0.05
C ILE A 207 -4.63 14.76 -1.30
N ALA A 208 -3.62 15.09 -2.10
CA ALA A 208 -3.26 14.32 -3.27
C ALA A 208 -2.22 13.22 -2.93
N GLU A 209 -2.39 12.09 -3.60
CA GLU A 209 -1.44 10.99 -3.72
C GLU A 209 -0.18 11.44 -4.47
N LYS A 210 0.82 10.55 -4.55
CA LYS A 210 2.12 10.83 -5.19
C LYS A 210 1.97 11.37 -6.61
N ASP A 211 1.00 10.85 -7.35
CA ASP A 211 0.77 11.15 -8.76
C ASP A 211 -0.33 12.20 -8.99
N GLY A 212 -0.72 12.92 -7.93
CA GLY A 212 -1.64 14.05 -7.99
C GLY A 212 -3.12 13.68 -7.83
N GLU A 213 -3.45 12.38 -7.77
CA GLU A 213 -4.82 11.93 -7.57
C GLU A 213 -5.32 12.31 -6.17
N ARG A 214 -6.51 12.89 -6.11
CA ARG A 214 -7.23 13.22 -4.87
C ARG A 214 -8.53 12.43 -4.84
N SER A 215 -9.18 12.38 -3.68
CA SER A 215 -10.41 11.59 -3.48
C SER A 215 -11.44 11.81 -4.59
N TYR A 216 -11.72 13.05 -5.00
CA TYR A 216 -12.70 13.29 -6.07
C TYR A 216 -12.23 12.79 -7.45
N THR A 217 -10.97 12.97 -7.84
CA THR A 217 -10.52 12.50 -9.17
C THR A 217 -10.55 10.98 -9.27
N ILE A 218 -10.28 10.28 -8.15
CA ILE A 218 -10.43 8.82 -8.07
C ILE A 218 -11.90 8.42 -8.22
N ALA A 219 -12.83 9.12 -7.56
CA ALA A 219 -14.26 8.85 -7.71
C ALA A 219 -14.74 9.06 -9.16
N VAL A 220 -14.23 10.09 -9.85
CA VAL A 220 -14.47 10.33 -11.28
C VAL A 220 -13.94 9.16 -12.13
N SER A 221 -12.68 8.72 -11.91
CA SER A 221 -12.12 7.54 -12.60
C SER A 221 -12.93 6.26 -12.36
N ASN A 222 -13.44 6.08 -11.15
CA ASN A 222 -14.30 4.94 -10.81
C ASN A 222 -15.72 5.03 -11.37
N LYS A 223 -16.08 6.13 -12.04
CA LYS A 223 -17.43 6.40 -12.58
C LYS A 223 -18.51 6.42 -11.48
N ASP A 224 -18.12 6.70 -10.24
CA ASP A 224 -19.03 6.86 -9.10
C ASP A 224 -19.44 8.33 -8.99
N THR A 225 -20.44 8.71 -9.79
CA THR A 225 -20.93 10.10 -9.87
C THR A 225 -21.47 10.60 -8.55
N ALA A 226 -22.15 9.74 -7.78
CA ALA A 226 -22.70 10.12 -6.47
C ALA A 226 -21.58 10.45 -5.47
N LEU A 227 -20.52 9.63 -5.44
CA LEU A 227 -19.36 9.89 -4.61
C LEU A 227 -18.54 11.09 -5.08
N ALA A 228 -18.38 11.26 -6.40
CA ALA A 228 -17.71 12.41 -6.98
C ALA A 228 -18.45 13.72 -6.65
N ASP A 229 -19.77 13.77 -6.82
CA ASP A 229 -20.58 14.95 -6.47
C ASP A 229 -20.50 15.27 -4.97
N TYR A 230 -20.53 14.24 -4.13
CA TYR A 230 -20.35 14.42 -2.69
C TYR A 230 -18.97 15.01 -2.36
N LEU A 231 -17.89 14.44 -2.88
CA LEU A 231 -16.53 14.93 -2.60
C LEU A 231 -16.30 16.33 -3.18
N LYS A 232 -16.81 16.61 -4.38
CA LYS A 232 -16.79 17.94 -5.00
C LYS A 232 -17.46 18.99 -4.13
N SER A 233 -18.55 18.65 -3.45
CA SER A 233 -19.25 19.57 -2.56
C SER A 233 -18.45 19.94 -1.30
N LEU A 234 -17.42 19.16 -0.98
CA LEU A 234 -16.56 19.35 0.20
C LEU A 234 -15.22 20.01 -0.15
N GLU A 235 -14.85 20.06 -1.41
CA GLU A 235 -13.61 20.66 -1.87
C GLU A 235 -13.74 22.18 -2.11
N PRO A 236 -12.63 22.93 -2.06
CA PRO A 236 -12.63 24.33 -2.45
C PRO A 236 -13.15 24.50 -3.88
N ALA A 237 -14.10 25.42 -4.08
CA ALA A 237 -14.70 25.67 -5.40
C ALA A 237 -13.66 26.03 -6.47
N GLU A 238 -12.52 26.59 -6.05
CA GLU A 238 -11.38 26.93 -6.88
C GLU A 238 -10.78 25.72 -7.61
N PHE A 239 -10.88 24.51 -7.03
CA PHE A 239 -10.37 23.28 -7.63
C PHE A 239 -11.20 22.81 -8.83
N HIS A 240 -12.44 23.29 -8.93
CA HIS A 240 -13.37 22.96 -10.01
C HIS A 240 -13.60 24.14 -10.96
N SER A 241 -12.83 25.22 -10.83
CA SER A 241 -12.88 26.37 -11.72
C SER A 241 -12.06 26.11 -12.99
N ILE A 242 -12.71 26.23 -14.15
CA ILE A 242 -12.07 26.16 -15.47
C ILE A 242 -10.97 27.22 -15.59
N GLU A 243 -11.20 28.44 -15.09
CA GLU A 243 -10.25 29.54 -15.20
C GLU A 243 -8.98 29.29 -14.37
N ASN A 244 -9.15 28.86 -13.12
CA ASN A 244 -8.02 28.50 -12.24
C ASN A 244 -7.25 27.32 -12.82
N LYS A 245 -7.95 26.31 -13.35
CA LYS A 245 -7.31 25.18 -14.01
C LYS A 245 -6.52 25.62 -15.25
N LYS A 246 -7.11 26.42 -16.13
CA LYS A 246 -6.41 26.99 -17.30
C LYS A 246 -5.17 27.75 -16.89
N TYR A 247 -5.24 28.54 -15.82
CA TYR A 247 -4.08 29.25 -15.27
C TYR A 247 -2.99 28.28 -14.79
N ALA A 248 -3.34 27.26 -14.00
CA ALA A 248 -2.42 26.24 -13.52
C ALA A 248 -1.76 25.44 -14.65
N LEU A 249 -2.52 25.16 -15.72
CA LEU A 249 -2.09 24.37 -16.87
C LEU A 249 -1.28 25.16 -17.91
N LYS A 250 -1.11 26.48 -17.77
CA LYS A 250 -0.27 27.29 -18.68
C LYS A 250 1.14 26.72 -18.85
N LYS A 251 1.71 26.16 -17.77
CA LYS A 251 3.04 25.53 -17.78
C LYS A 251 3.14 24.29 -18.66
N TYR A 252 2.02 23.65 -18.97
CA TYR A 252 1.94 22.45 -19.82
C TYR A 252 1.80 22.76 -21.32
N LYS A 253 1.62 24.04 -21.69
CA LYS A 253 1.56 24.47 -23.10
C LYS A 253 0.58 23.62 -23.93
N LEU A 254 -0.59 23.35 -23.37
CA LEU A 254 -1.64 22.58 -24.06
C LEU A 254 -2.02 23.30 -25.37
N THR A 255 -2.30 22.53 -26.43
CA THR A 255 -2.77 23.10 -27.69
C THR A 255 -4.22 23.58 -27.54
N ASP A 256 -4.62 24.57 -28.34
CA ASP A 256 -6.01 25.06 -28.35
C ASP A 256 -7.01 23.95 -28.72
N GLU A 257 -6.58 22.96 -29.49
CA GLU A 257 -7.37 21.76 -29.81
C GLU A 257 -7.59 20.88 -28.59
N LEU A 258 -6.52 20.53 -27.85
CA LEU A 258 -6.62 19.72 -26.64
C LEU A 258 -7.45 20.43 -25.56
N VAL A 259 -7.26 21.74 -25.38
CA VAL A 259 -8.07 22.53 -24.43
C VAL A 259 -9.54 22.55 -24.84
N ARG A 260 -9.86 22.68 -26.12
CA ARG A 260 -11.25 22.63 -26.62
C ARG A 260 -11.87 21.26 -26.42
N PHE A 261 -11.12 20.18 -26.68
CA PHE A 261 -11.57 18.81 -26.47
C PHE A 261 -11.91 18.56 -24.99
N LEU A 262 -10.97 18.82 -24.08
CA LEU A 262 -11.15 18.58 -22.64
C LEU A 262 -12.21 19.50 -22.00
N ALA A 263 -12.55 20.62 -22.65
CA ALA A 263 -13.61 21.53 -22.20
C ALA A 263 -14.98 21.23 -22.82
N GLY A 264 -15.08 20.24 -23.71
CA GLY A 264 -16.32 19.80 -24.31
C GLY A 264 -17.00 18.67 -23.53
N ASP A 265 -18.15 18.22 -24.03
CA ASP A 265 -18.99 17.22 -23.37
C ASP A 265 -18.74 15.79 -23.89
N GLN A 266 -18.01 15.64 -25.00
CA GLN A 266 -17.70 14.36 -25.64
C GLN A 266 -16.29 13.93 -25.24
N LEU A 267 -16.16 13.37 -24.04
CA LEU A 267 -14.89 12.95 -23.45
C LEU A 267 -14.65 11.44 -23.50
N ARG A 268 -15.55 10.68 -24.13
CA ARG A 268 -15.32 9.27 -24.45
C ARG A 268 -14.90 9.15 -25.91
N LEU A 269 -13.82 8.42 -26.15
CA LEU A 269 -13.38 8.02 -27.47
C LEU A 269 -13.64 6.52 -27.64
N GLU A 270 -14.57 6.16 -28.52
CA GLU A 270 -14.84 4.77 -28.88
C GLU A 270 -13.77 4.26 -29.85
N LEU A 271 -13.21 3.08 -29.60
CA LEU A 271 -12.16 2.48 -30.41
C LEU A 271 -12.74 1.34 -31.28
N SER A 272 -12.16 1.18 -32.47
CA SER A 272 -12.47 0.02 -33.31
C SER A 272 -12.00 -1.27 -32.65
N GLN A 273 -12.64 -2.39 -32.97
CA GLN A 273 -12.23 -3.70 -32.48
C GLN A 273 -10.74 -3.94 -32.76
N ASN A 274 -10.00 -4.28 -31.71
CA ASN A 274 -8.55 -4.48 -31.75
C ASN A 274 -8.17 -5.73 -30.95
N GLU A 275 -6.95 -6.22 -31.17
CA GLU A 275 -6.44 -7.48 -30.60
C GLU A 275 -6.28 -7.44 -29.08
N TYR A 276 -6.29 -6.26 -28.49
CA TYR A 276 -6.16 -6.01 -27.05
C TYR A 276 -7.51 -5.71 -26.40
N GLU A 277 -8.61 -5.82 -27.14
CA GLU A 277 -9.97 -5.62 -26.65
C GLU A 277 -10.20 -4.26 -25.96
N ILE A 278 -9.45 -3.22 -26.33
CA ILE A 278 -9.64 -1.86 -25.78
C ILE A 278 -10.84 -1.23 -26.49
N GLY A 279 -12.01 -1.22 -25.84
CA GLY A 279 -13.24 -0.70 -26.45
C GLY A 279 -13.35 0.82 -26.46
N TYR A 280 -12.83 1.49 -25.43
CA TYR A 280 -12.92 2.95 -25.30
C TYR A 280 -11.79 3.55 -24.46
N ILE A 281 -11.67 4.87 -24.54
CA ILE A 281 -10.86 5.71 -23.66
C ILE A 281 -11.75 6.82 -23.11
N ASP A 282 -11.88 6.89 -21.79
CA ASP A 282 -12.53 8.01 -21.13
C ASP A 282 -11.47 9.05 -20.75
N PHE A 283 -11.71 10.31 -21.10
CA PHE A 283 -10.88 11.45 -20.74
C PHE A 283 -11.47 12.19 -19.55
N PHE A 284 -10.59 12.76 -18.72
CA PHE A 284 -10.99 13.74 -17.74
C PHE A 284 -11.50 15.01 -18.43
N ALA A 285 -12.49 15.67 -17.83
CA ALA A 285 -12.73 17.08 -18.15
C ALA A 285 -11.48 17.90 -17.80
N LEU A 286 -11.33 19.07 -18.43
CA LEU A 286 -10.16 19.92 -18.23
C LEU A 286 -9.86 20.16 -16.74
N THR A 287 -10.90 20.42 -15.93
CA THR A 287 -10.78 20.65 -14.48
C THR A 287 -10.26 19.45 -13.71
N ASP A 288 -10.51 18.24 -14.21
CA ASP A 288 -10.26 16.99 -13.49
C ASP A 288 -8.93 16.33 -13.89
N THR A 289 -8.26 16.84 -14.94
CA THR A 289 -6.91 16.38 -15.34
C THR A 289 -5.93 16.38 -14.18
N VAL A 290 -5.04 15.37 -14.12
CA VAL A 290 -4.18 15.14 -12.95
C VAL A 290 -2.73 15.47 -13.27
N GLU A 291 -2.11 16.35 -12.47
CA GLU A 291 -0.68 16.64 -12.64
C GLU A 291 0.18 15.51 -12.07
N MET A 292 1.00 14.91 -12.92
CA MET A 292 1.86 13.79 -12.55
C MET A 292 3.35 14.14 -12.59
N LYS A 293 4.13 13.40 -11.81
CA LYS A 293 5.59 13.47 -11.85
C LYS A 293 6.20 12.07 -12.03
N VAL A 294 6.48 11.72 -13.28
CA VAL A 294 7.16 10.46 -13.62
C VAL A 294 8.66 10.73 -13.77
N ALA A 295 9.46 10.17 -12.87
CA ALA A 295 10.90 10.44 -12.75
C ALA A 295 11.23 11.95 -12.69
N ARG A 296 11.88 12.49 -13.72
CA ARG A 296 12.20 13.93 -13.85
C ARG A 296 11.22 14.69 -14.74
N GLN A 297 10.20 14.02 -15.26
CA GLN A 297 9.23 14.58 -16.20
C GLN A 297 7.97 15.06 -15.46
N LYS A 298 7.46 16.22 -15.84
CA LYS A 298 6.13 16.67 -15.43
C LYS A 298 5.16 16.34 -16.55
N LEU A 299 4.19 15.51 -16.25
CA LEU A 299 3.17 15.06 -17.19
C LEU A 299 1.79 15.53 -16.69
N LEU A 300 0.81 15.55 -17.57
CA LEU A 300 -0.58 15.83 -17.22
C LEU A 300 -1.43 14.64 -17.68
N ARG A 301 -1.97 13.86 -16.76
CA ARG A 301 -2.89 12.77 -17.09
C ARG A 301 -4.15 13.33 -17.72
N LEU A 302 -4.48 12.77 -18.88
CA LEU A 302 -5.64 13.11 -19.67
C LEU A 302 -6.72 12.05 -19.55
N SER A 303 -6.37 10.76 -19.48
CA SER A 303 -7.35 9.68 -19.36
C SER A 303 -7.88 9.52 -17.94
N ALA A 304 -9.20 9.44 -17.82
CA ALA A 304 -9.90 8.97 -16.62
C ALA A 304 -9.87 7.44 -16.53
N ASP A 305 -10.10 6.75 -17.66
CA ASP A 305 -10.16 5.28 -17.76
C ASP A 305 -9.72 4.82 -19.17
N ILE A 306 -9.12 3.63 -19.25
CA ILE A 306 -8.78 2.94 -20.50
C ILE A 306 -9.33 1.52 -20.36
N ASP A 307 -10.26 1.16 -21.25
CA ASP A 307 -10.98 -0.10 -21.16
C ASP A 307 -10.02 -1.29 -21.12
N ASN A 308 -10.26 -2.25 -20.21
CA ASN A 308 -9.42 -3.41 -19.93
C ASN A 308 -7.97 -3.15 -19.46
N TYR A 309 -7.55 -1.89 -19.30
CA TYR A 309 -6.17 -1.53 -18.93
C TYR A 309 -6.13 -0.41 -17.86
N SER A 310 -6.52 -0.74 -16.63
CA SER A 310 -6.58 0.21 -15.50
C SER A 310 -5.24 0.83 -15.11
N ASP A 311 -4.13 0.15 -15.43
CA ASP A 311 -2.77 0.61 -15.13
C ASP A 311 -2.17 1.49 -16.23
N LEU A 312 -2.85 1.65 -17.38
CA LEU A 312 -2.42 2.55 -18.44
C LEU A 312 -3.03 3.94 -18.27
N GLN A 313 -2.21 4.95 -18.52
CA GLN A 313 -2.59 6.35 -18.43
C GLN A 313 -2.14 7.11 -19.68
N LEU A 314 -3.08 7.71 -20.40
CA LEU A 314 -2.74 8.71 -21.41
C LEU A 314 -2.37 10.01 -20.72
N VAL A 315 -1.24 10.56 -21.12
CA VAL A 315 -0.66 11.75 -20.53
C VAL A 315 -0.24 12.75 -21.59
N TRP A 316 -0.25 14.03 -21.26
CA TRP A 316 0.36 15.08 -22.06
C TRP A 316 1.77 15.37 -21.56
N ASN A 317 2.73 15.31 -22.48
CA ASN A 317 4.10 15.72 -22.26
C ASN A 317 4.34 17.10 -22.86
N PRO A 318 4.63 18.14 -22.06
CA PRO A 318 4.80 19.50 -22.56
C PRO A 318 6.16 19.76 -23.24
N LYS A 319 7.01 18.74 -23.39
CA LYS A 319 8.32 18.88 -24.04
C LYS A 319 8.18 19.10 -25.55
N LYS A 320 9.18 19.78 -26.14
CA LYS A 320 9.20 20.18 -27.57
C LYS A 320 7.92 20.98 -27.93
N LYS A 321 7.05 20.43 -28.79
CA LYS A 321 5.78 21.03 -29.23
C LYS A 321 4.56 20.48 -28.49
N GLY A 322 4.76 19.61 -27.49
CA GLY A 322 3.68 18.88 -26.86
C GLY A 322 3.36 17.57 -27.59
N SER A 323 3.21 16.48 -26.84
CA SER A 323 2.81 15.17 -27.36
C SER A 323 1.89 14.46 -26.39
N ILE A 324 0.99 13.63 -26.92
CA ILE A 324 0.39 12.55 -26.12
C ILE A 324 1.46 11.48 -25.90
N GLY A 325 1.50 10.97 -24.68
CA GLY A 325 2.27 9.81 -24.26
C GLY A 325 1.36 8.79 -23.58
N CYS A 326 1.89 7.58 -23.40
CA CYS A 326 1.30 6.56 -22.53
C CYS A 326 2.25 6.29 -21.36
N TYR A 327 1.70 6.17 -20.17
CA TYR A 327 2.41 5.75 -18.96
C TYR A 327 1.76 4.48 -18.43
N ASP A 328 2.57 3.45 -18.25
CA ASP A 328 2.18 2.21 -17.58
C ASP A 328 2.61 2.30 -16.11
N VAL A 329 1.61 2.31 -15.22
CA VAL A 329 1.81 2.41 -13.77
C VAL A 329 2.40 1.12 -13.20
N GLU A 330 1.98 -0.04 -13.72
CA GLU A 330 2.42 -1.37 -13.26
C GLU A 330 3.91 -1.57 -13.57
N HIS A 331 4.31 -1.31 -14.82
CA HIS A 331 5.69 -1.51 -15.29
C HIS A 331 6.57 -0.28 -15.13
N GLN A 332 5.99 0.87 -14.74
CA GLN A 332 6.66 2.17 -14.63
C GLN A 332 7.35 2.62 -15.93
N THR A 333 6.79 2.26 -17.07
CA THR A 333 7.31 2.60 -18.41
C THR A 333 6.54 3.76 -19.02
N TYR A 334 7.24 4.56 -19.82
CA TYR A 334 6.68 5.77 -20.45
C TYR A 334 7.17 5.86 -21.90
N ALA A 335 6.27 6.18 -22.84
CA ALA A 335 6.64 6.53 -24.21
C ALA A 335 5.84 7.74 -24.72
N ASP A 336 6.47 8.55 -25.57
CA ASP A 336 5.77 9.54 -26.38
C ASP A 336 5.07 8.80 -27.54
N LEU A 337 3.78 9.05 -27.76
CA LEU A 337 3.01 8.42 -28.84
C LEU A 337 3.06 9.27 -30.11
N CYS A 338 2.42 10.44 -30.09
CA CYS A 338 2.22 11.33 -31.25
C CYS A 338 1.66 12.69 -30.83
N SER A 339 1.31 13.55 -31.80
CA SER A 339 0.53 14.75 -31.52
C SER A 339 -0.92 14.40 -31.16
N PHE A 340 -1.64 15.31 -30.49
CA PHE A 340 -3.04 15.07 -30.10
C PHE A 340 -3.95 14.82 -31.31
N THR A 341 -3.79 15.60 -32.38
CA THR A 341 -4.57 15.48 -33.61
C THR A 341 -4.34 14.13 -34.30
N GLU A 342 -3.09 13.66 -34.36
CA GLU A 342 -2.74 12.34 -34.90
C GLU A 342 -3.31 11.22 -34.02
N PHE A 343 -3.24 11.37 -32.70
CA PHE A 343 -3.79 10.39 -31.76
C PHE A 343 -5.30 10.21 -31.97
N LEU A 344 -6.06 11.30 -32.07
CA LEU A 344 -7.52 11.22 -32.29
C LEU A 344 -7.90 10.56 -33.63
N ALA A 345 -7.02 10.59 -34.63
CA ALA A 345 -7.29 9.99 -35.92
C ALA A 345 -7.17 8.45 -35.90
N GLN A 346 -6.26 7.90 -35.10
CA GLN A 346 -5.95 6.46 -35.04
C GLN A 346 -5.47 6.03 -33.63
N PRO A 347 -6.29 6.19 -32.58
CA PRO A 347 -5.87 6.00 -31.19
C PRO A 347 -5.39 4.57 -30.90
N GLU A 348 -6.10 3.57 -31.45
CA GLU A 348 -5.78 2.15 -31.29
C GLU A 348 -4.38 1.81 -31.80
N SER A 349 -3.97 2.38 -32.94
CA SER A 349 -2.68 2.09 -33.54
C SER A 349 -1.51 2.53 -32.67
N TYR A 350 -1.65 3.64 -31.93
CA TYR A 350 -0.61 4.12 -31.03
C TYR A 350 -0.57 3.37 -29.70
N LEU A 351 -1.73 3.00 -29.15
CA LEU A 351 -1.80 2.20 -27.94
C LEU A 351 -1.27 0.78 -28.14
N ILE A 352 -1.61 0.14 -29.26
CA ILE A 352 -1.11 -1.19 -29.62
C ILE A 352 0.42 -1.17 -29.73
N ARG A 353 0.97 -0.21 -30.48
CA ARG A 353 2.43 -0.05 -30.61
C ARG A 353 3.13 0.17 -29.27
N PHE A 354 2.48 0.85 -28.33
CA PHE A 354 3.00 0.98 -26.96
C PHE A 354 3.02 -0.37 -26.24
N LEU A 355 1.91 -1.11 -26.28
CA LEU A 355 1.78 -2.44 -25.67
C LEU A 355 2.75 -3.47 -26.26
N GLU A 356 3.07 -3.35 -27.55
CA GLU A 356 4.02 -4.21 -28.27
C GLU A 356 5.48 -3.79 -28.06
N GLY A 357 5.74 -2.64 -27.43
CA GLY A 357 7.09 -2.13 -27.20
C GLY A 357 7.76 -1.56 -28.46
N GLU A 358 6.98 -1.08 -29.42
CA GLU A 358 7.46 -0.55 -30.71
C GLU A 358 7.72 0.98 -30.72
N LEU A 359 7.80 1.62 -29.54
CA LEU A 359 7.93 3.08 -29.37
C LEU A 359 9.17 3.52 -28.60
#